data_AF-A0A973Z9I5-F1
#
_entry.id   AF-A0A973Z9I5-F1
#
_cell.length_a   1.000
_cell.length_b   1.000
_cell.length_c   1.000
_cell.angle_alpha   90.00
_cell.angle_beta   90.00
_cell.angle_gamma   90.00
#
_symmetry.space_group_name_H-M   'P 1'
#
loop_
_entity.id
_entity.type
_entity.pdbx_description
1 polymer ?
#
loop_
_entity_poly.entity_id
_entity_poly.type
_entity_poly.pdbx_seq_one_letter_code
_entity_poly.pdbx_strand_id
1 'polypeptide(L)'
;METVAAAVTHDPTPTASGRPGKPLIVTEDAELLDDLLRLCAAAGATPEVHHGVPEPRGSWEAAPLVLVGDDAARRVRGAGRRRGVVLVGRDQDDSGVWRRAVEIGADHVLMLPDGEQWLVDRIADVAEGVGRPALTVGVIGGRGGAGASTLACALSVTAAREGLRTLLVDADPLGGGLDVLLGGEATEGLRWPAFAGSRGRLGSGALEESLPKLHSLRVLSWDRGDCLAVPPQAMRAVLAAARRRGGTVVVDLPRRIDDGVAEALAQLDVGILVVPAELRAVAAARQVASAVRMVLRDLRVAVRGPYAPGLDDREVARLLELPLVGEVPVESGLLRPHESKSPPGAVGRGPLARFCREFWEHALLEARAA
;
A
#
# COMPACT_ATOMS: atom_id res chain seq x y z
N MET A 1 0.56 -51.35 -31.68
CA MET A 1 0.84 -49.94 -31.39
C MET A 1 -0.48 -49.20 -31.45
N GLU A 2 -1.03 -48.86 -30.29
CA GLU A 2 -1.71 -47.60 -29.96
C GLU A 2 -2.60 -47.83 -28.74
N THR A 3 -2.03 -47.46 -27.59
CA THR A 3 -2.67 -47.42 -26.29
C THR A 3 -3.43 -46.10 -26.20
N VAL A 4 -4.75 -46.12 -26.26
CA VAL A 4 -5.57 -44.93 -25.99
C VAL A 4 -5.75 -44.83 -24.48
N ALA A 5 -4.93 -43.99 -23.85
CA ALA A 5 -5.01 -43.65 -22.45
C ALA A 5 -6.22 -42.72 -22.20
N ALA A 6 -7.18 -43.18 -21.39
CA ALA A 6 -8.23 -42.36 -20.85
C ALA A 6 -7.62 -41.41 -19.79
N ALA A 7 -7.51 -40.12 -20.11
CA ALA A 7 -7.11 -39.10 -19.17
C ALA A 7 -8.29 -38.79 -18.24
N VAL A 8 -8.19 -39.24 -16.99
CA VAL A 8 -9.04 -38.78 -15.89
C VAL A 8 -8.70 -37.31 -15.66
N THR A 9 -9.58 -36.41 -16.07
CA THR A 9 -9.53 -34.99 -15.72
C THR A 9 -9.75 -34.87 -14.21
N HIS A 10 -8.66 -34.76 -13.47
CA HIS A 10 -8.68 -34.32 -12.08
C HIS A 10 -8.91 -32.81 -12.12
N ASP A 11 -10.16 -32.41 -11.95
CA ASP A 11 -10.54 -31.02 -11.73
C ASP A 11 -9.81 -30.56 -10.46
N PRO A 12 -8.91 -29.55 -10.50
CA PRO A 12 -8.27 -29.08 -9.30
C PRO A 12 -9.35 -28.43 -8.43
N THR A 13 -9.65 -29.09 -7.31
CA THR A 13 -10.50 -28.58 -6.24
C THR A 13 -10.09 -27.13 -5.96
N PRO A 14 -11.01 -26.15 -5.98
CA PRO A 14 -10.68 -24.78 -5.65
C PRO A 14 -10.05 -24.78 -4.28
N THR A 15 -8.77 -24.36 -4.22
CA THR A 15 -8.03 -24.21 -2.97
C THR A 15 -8.89 -23.34 -2.05
N ALA A 16 -9.26 -23.91 -0.91
CA ALA A 16 -10.13 -23.30 0.07
C ALA A 16 -9.71 -21.84 0.27
N SER A 17 -10.58 -20.92 -0.13
CA SER A 17 -10.52 -19.52 0.27
C SER A 17 -10.59 -19.51 1.80
N GLY A 18 -9.43 -19.49 2.45
CA GLY A 18 -9.30 -19.59 3.90
C GLY A 18 -10.13 -18.49 4.54
N ARG A 19 -11.04 -18.87 5.44
CA ARG A 19 -11.64 -17.91 6.36
C ARG A 19 -10.49 -17.13 7.01
N PRO A 20 -10.58 -15.78 7.09
CA PRO A 20 -9.58 -15.02 7.82
C PRO A 20 -9.46 -15.64 9.22
N GLY A 21 -8.24 -16.00 9.62
CA GLY A 21 -8.03 -16.59 10.94
C GLY A 21 -8.48 -15.59 12.02
N LYS A 22 -8.89 -16.10 13.18
CA LYS A 22 -9.34 -15.25 14.28
C LYS A 22 -8.14 -14.78 15.12
N PRO A 23 -8.17 -13.57 15.71
CA PRO A 23 -7.21 -13.21 16.73
C PRO A 23 -7.25 -14.23 17.88
N LEU A 24 -6.08 -14.57 18.43
CA LEU A 24 -5.94 -15.47 19.57
C LEU A 24 -5.61 -14.64 20.82
N ILE A 25 -6.32 -14.85 21.91
CA ILE A 25 -6.02 -14.27 23.23
C ILE A 25 -5.53 -15.39 24.14
N VAL A 26 -4.41 -15.16 24.81
CA VAL A 26 -3.84 -16.06 25.81
C VAL A 26 -3.61 -15.32 27.12
N THR A 27 -4.49 -15.49 28.10
CA THR A 27 -4.35 -14.89 29.45
C THR A 27 -5.16 -15.69 30.48
N GLU A 28 -4.70 -15.75 31.72
CA GLU A 28 -5.41 -16.24 32.90
C GLU A 28 -5.99 -15.06 33.73
N ASP A 29 -5.60 -13.81 33.47
CA ASP A 29 -6.13 -12.60 34.11
C ASP A 29 -7.51 -12.24 33.52
N ALA A 30 -8.54 -12.34 34.35
CA ALA A 30 -9.92 -12.06 33.95
C ALA A 30 -10.17 -10.58 33.61
N GLU A 31 -9.52 -9.64 34.31
CA GLU A 31 -9.70 -8.21 34.04
C GLU A 31 -9.04 -7.83 32.71
N LEU A 32 -7.82 -8.36 32.47
CA LEU A 32 -7.16 -8.18 31.18
C LEU A 32 -7.94 -8.84 30.05
N LEU A 33 -8.50 -10.03 30.28
CA LEU A 33 -9.34 -10.71 29.30
C LEU A 33 -10.55 -9.87 28.90
N ASP A 34 -11.26 -9.29 29.88
CA ASP A 34 -12.43 -8.42 29.62
C ASP A 34 -12.05 -7.19 28.79
N ASP A 35 -10.92 -6.56 29.09
CA ASP A 35 -10.40 -5.44 28.29
C ASP A 35 -10.08 -5.87 26.85
N LEU A 36 -9.36 -6.98 26.67
CA LEU A 36 -9.01 -7.49 25.34
C LEU A 36 -10.26 -7.87 24.53
N LEU A 37 -11.26 -8.48 25.16
CA LEU A 37 -12.54 -8.81 24.51
C LEU A 37 -13.30 -7.55 24.09
N ARG A 38 -13.33 -6.52 24.94
CA ARG A 38 -13.91 -5.21 24.60
C ARG A 38 -13.21 -4.57 23.40
N LEU A 39 -11.87 -4.60 23.36
CA LEU A 39 -11.11 -4.05 22.25
C LEU A 39 -11.31 -4.86 20.96
N CYS A 40 -11.40 -6.19 21.04
CA CYS A 40 -11.76 -7.02 19.90
C CYS A 40 -13.16 -6.71 19.37
N ALA A 41 -14.15 -6.53 20.25
CA ALA A 41 -15.50 -6.15 19.87
C ALA A 41 -15.55 -4.78 19.19
N ALA A 42 -14.81 -3.79 19.72
CA ALA A 42 -14.68 -2.47 19.11
C ALA A 42 -14.05 -2.53 17.71
N ALA A 43 -13.14 -3.47 17.49
CA ALA A 43 -12.50 -3.74 16.20
C ALA A 43 -13.33 -4.64 15.26
N GLY A 44 -14.52 -5.09 15.67
CA GLY A 44 -15.37 -6.00 14.88
C GLY A 44 -14.80 -7.42 14.74
N ALA A 45 -13.93 -7.83 15.67
CA ALA A 45 -13.28 -9.14 15.66
C ALA A 45 -13.83 -10.06 16.76
N THR A 46 -13.94 -11.35 16.45
CA THR A 46 -14.26 -12.38 17.46
C THR A 46 -13.01 -13.22 17.72
N PRO A 47 -12.34 -13.08 18.88
CA PRO A 47 -11.13 -13.81 19.17
C PRO A 47 -11.41 -15.25 19.65
N GLU A 48 -10.39 -16.10 19.57
CA GLU A 48 -10.33 -17.37 20.29
C GLU A 48 -9.56 -17.13 21.60
N VAL A 49 -10.07 -17.65 22.73
CA VAL A 49 -9.50 -17.39 24.06
C VAL A 49 -8.95 -18.68 24.65
N HIS A 50 -7.73 -18.62 25.14
CA HIS A 50 -7.03 -19.72 25.81
C HIS A 50 -6.28 -19.23 27.05
N HIS A 51 -5.94 -20.15 27.94
CA HIS A 51 -5.13 -19.89 29.15
C HIS A 51 -3.66 -20.36 29.00
N GLY A 52 -3.32 -20.85 27.81
CA GLY A 52 -2.00 -21.37 27.44
C GLY A 52 -1.92 -21.59 25.93
N VAL A 53 -0.90 -22.31 25.46
CA VAL A 53 -0.80 -22.65 24.03
C VAL A 53 -2.03 -23.48 23.62
N PRO A 54 -2.77 -23.10 22.56
CA PRO A 54 -3.96 -23.82 22.13
C PRO A 54 -3.63 -25.24 21.67
N GLU A 55 -4.52 -26.19 21.99
CA GLU A 55 -4.57 -27.51 21.37
C GLU A 55 -5.74 -27.54 20.38
N PRO A 56 -5.52 -27.82 19.08
CA PRO A 56 -4.29 -28.22 18.39
C PRO A 56 -3.30 -27.05 18.17
N ARG A 57 -1.98 -27.35 18.13
CA ARG A 57 -0.91 -26.36 17.89
C ARG A 57 -1.09 -25.52 16.62
N GLY A 58 -1.81 -26.04 15.62
CA GLY A 58 -2.10 -25.33 14.38
C GLY A 58 -2.86 -24.01 14.58
N SER A 59 -3.64 -23.85 15.65
CA SER A 59 -4.33 -22.59 15.94
C SER A 59 -3.36 -21.45 16.27
N TRP A 60 -2.26 -21.75 16.96
CA TRP A 60 -1.21 -20.76 17.24
C TRP A 60 -0.54 -20.28 15.96
N GLU A 61 -0.27 -21.18 15.01
CA GLU A 61 0.41 -20.85 13.75
C GLU A 61 -0.54 -20.19 12.74
N ALA A 62 -1.82 -20.55 12.75
CA ALA A 62 -2.83 -20.03 11.83
C ALA A 62 -3.42 -18.68 12.27
N ALA A 63 -3.37 -18.33 13.57
CA ALA A 63 -3.93 -17.07 14.06
C ALA A 63 -3.23 -15.87 13.40
N PRO A 64 -3.90 -14.89 12.80
CA PRO A 64 -3.23 -13.73 12.23
C PRO A 64 -2.68 -12.73 13.26
N LEU A 65 -3.13 -12.84 14.52
CA LEU A 65 -2.66 -12.04 15.66
C LEU A 65 -2.78 -12.87 16.94
N VAL A 66 -1.78 -12.80 17.80
CA VAL A 66 -1.78 -13.46 19.11
C VAL A 66 -1.51 -12.42 20.19
N LEU A 67 -2.47 -12.22 21.07
CA LEU A 67 -2.41 -11.33 22.23
C LEU A 67 -2.13 -12.17 23.46
N VAL A 68 -0.96 -11.98 24.06
CA VAL A 68 -0.52 -12.73 25.24
C VAL A 68 -0.54 -11.78 26.42
N GLY A 69 -1.34 -12.12 27.44
CA GLY A 69 -1.26 -11.44 28.73
C GLY A 69 0.09 -11.71 29.40
N ASP A 70 0.63 -10.70 30.07
CA ASP A 70 1.95 -10.82 30.70
C ASP A 70 2.01 -11.89 31.79
N ASP A 71 0.86 -12.18 32.40
CA ASP A 71 0.57 -13.30 33.29
C ASP A 71 0.79 -14.67 32.63
N ALA A 72 0.39 -14.82 31.37
CA ALA A 72 0.44 -16.08 30.62
C ALA A 72 1.73 -16.27 29.80
N ALA A 73 2.62 -15.27 29.77
CA ALA A 73 3.87 -15.33 29.00
C ALA A 73 4.71 -16.60 29.27
N ARG A 74 4.74 -17.08 30.53
CA ARG A 74 5.46 -18.31 30.89
C ARG A 74 4.86 -19.57 30.25
N ARG A 75 3.55 -19.59 30.03
CA ARG A 75 2.82 -20.74 29.46
C ARG A 75 3.05 -20.89 27.96
N VAL A 76 3.50 -19.83 27.28
CA VAL A 76 3.74 -19.83 25.82
C VAL A 76 5.22 -19.83 25.43
N ARG A 77 6.17 -19.94 26.38
CA ARG A 77 7.62 -19.98 26.11
C ARG A 77 8.09 -21.12 25.18
N GLY A 78 7.26 -22.14 24.97
CA GLY A 78 7.52 -23.25 24.04
C GLY A 78 6.70 -23.20 22.73
N ALA A 79 5.92 -22.14 22.52
CA ALA A 79 5.18 -21.95 21.27
C ALA A 79 6.15 -21.62 20.12
N GLY A 80 5.80 -22.00 18.89
CA GLY A 80 6.61 -21.69 17.71
C GLY A 80 6.74 -20.18 17.52
N ARG A 81 7.96 -19.68 17.26
CA ARG A 81 8.19 -18.25 16.98
C ARG A 81 7.48 -17.85 15.70
N ARG A 82 6.79 -16.71 15.74
CA ARG A 82 6.01 -16.18 14.62
C ARG A 82 5.86 -14.66 14.74
N ARG A 83 5.52 -14.00 13.63
CA ARG A 83 5.09 -12.60 13.64
C ARG A 83 3.64 -12.46 14.11
N GLY A 84 3.28 -11.27 14.57
CA GLY A 84 1.96 -10.93 15.11
C GLY A 84 1.76 -11.38 16.56
N VAL A 85 2.81 -11.53 17.36
CA VAL A 85 2.69 -11.79 18.80
C VAL A 85 2.84 -10.47 19.56
N VAL A 86 1.86 -10.13 20.38
CA VAL A 86 1.84 -8.90 21.19
C VAL A 86 1.70 -9.29 22.65
N LEU A 87 2.66 -8.86 23.47
CA LEU A 87 2.57 -8.99 24.93
C LEU A 87 1.79 -7.78 25.48
N VAL A 88 0.75 -8.04 26.26
CA VAL A 88 -0.10 -7.00 26.85
C VAL A 88 -0.02 -7.10 28.37
N GLY A 89 0.35 -6.00 29.02
CA GLY A 89 0.36 -5.87 30.47
C GLY A 89 -0.51 -4.73 30.96
N ARG A 90 -0.67 -4.64 32.28
CA ARG A 90 -1.36 -3.54 32.96
C ARG A 90 -0.46 -2.78 33.94
N ASP A 91 0.62 -3.41 34.39
CA ASP A 91 1.58 -2.81 35.32
C ASP A 91 2.70 -2.09 34.54
N GLN A 92 2.71 -0.76 34.60
CA GLN A 92 3.70 0.08 33.92
C GLN A 92 5.07 0.04 34.62
N ASP A 93 5.13 -0.36 35.88
CA ASP A 93 6.36 -0.38 36.69
C ASP A 93 7.08 -1.74 36.62
N ASP A 94 6.51 -2.74 35.96
CA ASP A 94 7.14 -4.05 35.83
C ASP A 94 8.27 -4.08 34.78
N SER A 95 9.49 -3.85 35.27
CA SER A 95 10.74 -4.00 34.49
C SER A 95 10.93 -5.39 33.84
N GLY A 96 10.26 -6.42 34.34
CA GLY A 96 10.34 -7.80 33.85
C GLY A 96 9.55 -8.07 32.56
N VAL A 97 8.62 -7.19 32.18
CA VAL A 97 7.74 -7.40 31.02
C VAL A 97 8.51 -7.49 29.70
N TRP A 98 9.54 -6.65 29.53
CA TRP A 98 10.39 -6.66 28.33
C TRP A 98 11.18 -7.97 28.20
N ARG A 99 11.64 -8.53 29.33
CA ARG A 99 12.31 -9.83 29.32
C ARG A 99 11.36 -10.93 28.88
N ARG A 100 10.13 -10.94 29.41
CA ARG A 100 9.08 -11.90 29.01
C ARG A 100 8.76 -11.80 27.52
N ALA A 101 8.68 -10.59 26.98
CA ALA A 101 8.43 -10.35 25.56
C ALA A 101 9.50 -11.00 24.66
N VAL A 102 10.79 -10.82 25.00
CA VAL A 102 11.90 -11.41 24.25
C VAL A 102 11.87 -12.93 24.28
N GLU A 103 11.58 -13.52 25.45
CA GLU A 103 11.51 -14.98 25.65
C GLU A 103 10.46 -15.63 24.75
N ILE A 104 9.28 -15.01 24.61
CA ILE A 104 8.19 -15.52 23.76
C ILE A 104 8.31 -15.05 22.31
N GLY A 105 9.24 -14.13 22.02
CA GLY A 105 9.41 -13.54 20.70
C GLY A 105 8.28 -12.62 20.28
N ALA A 106 7.73 -11.84 21.21
CA ALA A 106 6.74 -10.82 20.90
C ALA A 106 7.34 -9.71 20.02
N ASP A 107 6.59 -9.30 19.00
CA ASP A 107 6.95 -8.16 18.15
C ASP A 107 6.73 -6.82 18.86
N HIS A 108 5.76 -6.79 19.79
CA HIS A 108 5.36 -5.59 20.50
C HIS A 108 5.02 -5.89 21.96
N VAL A 109 5.24 -4.88 22.81
CA VAL A 109 4.80 -4.85 24.21
C VAL A 109 3.91 -3.62 24.37
N LEU A 110 2.73 -3.81 24.94
CA LEU A 110 1.76 -2.74 25.19
C LEU A 110 1.30 -2.77 26.64
N MET A 111 1.07 -1.57 27.20
CA MET A 111 0.44 -1.39 28.50
C MET A 111 -0.94 -0.81 28.30
N LEU A 112 -1.94 -1.41 28.93
CA LEU A 112 -3.28 -0.83 28.97
C LEU A 112 -3.41 0.11 30.17
N PRO A 113 -4.11 1.25 30.02
CA PRO A 113 -4.94 1.64 28.86
C PRO A 113 -4.20 2.36 27.70
N ASP A 114 -2.93 2.74 27.87
CA ASP A 114 -2.21 3.61 26.92
C ASP A 114 -2.10 3.01 25.50
N GLY A 115 -2.03 1.69 25.39
CA GLY A 115 -1.95 0.94 24.14
C GLY A 115 -3.28 0.59 23.46
N GLU A 116 -4.43 0.98 24.03
CA GLU A 116 -5.75 0.53 23.54
C GLU A 116 -5.98 0.87 22.06
N GLN A 117 -5.70 2.12 21.65
CA GLN A 117 -5.97 2.56 20.28
C GLN A 117 -5.11 1.79 19.26
N TRP A 118 -3.83 1.57 19.58
CA TRP A 118 -2.94 0.77 18.73
C TRP A 118 -3.47 -0.66 18.59
N LEU A 119 -3.96 -1.23 19.70
CA LEU A 119 -4.44 -2.60 19.72
C LEU A 119 -5.75 -2.76 18.94
N VAL A 120 -6.70 -1.83 19.08
CA VAL A 120 -7.93 -1.79 18.27
C VAL A 120 -7.59 -1.70 16.79
N ASP A 121 -6.69 -0.79 16.42
CA ASP A 121 -6.27 -0.62 15.03
C ASP A 121 -5.65 -1.92 14.48
N ARG A 122 -4.80 -2.58 15.27
CA ARG A 122 -4.12 -3.82 14.88
C ARG A 122 -5.06 -5.02 14.81
N ILE A 123 -6.05 -5.12 15.70
CA ILE A 123 -7.07 -6.17 15.65
C ILE A 123 -7.98 -5.97 14.43
N ALA A 124 -8.40 -4.73 14.19
CA ALA A 124 -9.29 -4.40 13.07
C ALA A 124 -8.60 -4.66 11.72
N ASP A 125 -7.31 -4.35 11.63
CA ASP A 125 -6.45 -4.74 10.52
C ASP A 125 -6.60 -6.25 10.27
N VAL A 126 -6.28 -7.05 11.29
CA VAL A 126 -6.29 -8.50 11.19
C VAL A 126 -7.67 -9.07 10.84
N ALA A 127 -8.75 -8.49 11.40
CA ALA A 127 -10.13 -8.86 11.09
C ALA A 127 -10.53 -8.54 9.64
N GLU A 128 -10.02 -7.45 9.07
CA GLU A 128 -10.19 -7.09 7.65
C GLU A 128 -9.40 -8.01 6.70
N GLY A 129 -8.55 -8.89 7.23
CA GLY A 129 -7.75 -9.85 6.46
C GLY A 129 -6.52 -9.23 5.80
N VAL A 130 -5.72 -8.45 6.55
CA VAL A 130 -4.47 -7.85 6.01
C VAL A 130 -3.55 -8.97 5.52
N GLY A 131 -3.34 -9.02 4.21
CA GLY A 131 -2.18 -9.68 3.62
C GLY A 131 -0.91 -8.88 3.88
N ARG A 132 0.13 -9.09 3.07
CA ARG A 132 1.24 -8.14 3.02
C ARG A 132 0.70 -6.74 2.65
N PRO A 133 1.28 -5.64 3.17
CA PRO A 133 0.93 -4.30 2.72
C PRO A 133 1.03 -4.19 1.19
N ALA A 134 0.18 -3.36 0.61
CA ALA A 134 0.25 -3.06 -0.81
C ALA A 134 1.59 -2.40 -1.14
N LEU A 135 2.21 -2.81 -2.24
CA LEU A 135 3.39 -2.12 -2.76
C LEU A 135 2.98 -0.72 -3.22
N THR A 136 3.54 0.29 -2.57
CA THR A 136 3.11 1.69 -2.69
C THR A 136 4.16 2.48 -3.48
N VAL A 137 3.77 2.91 -4.67
CA VAL A 137 4.65 3.60 -5.62
C VAL A 137 4.20 5.03 -5.82
N GLY A 138 5.05 5.99 -5.49
CA GLY A 138 4.81 7.40 -5.81
C GLY A 138 5.40 7.77 -7.17
N VAL A 139 4.69 8.59 -7.94
CA VAL A 139 5.17 9.13 -9.21
C VAL A 139 5.20 10.65 -9.10
N ILE A 140 6.34 11.25 -9.42
CA ILE A 140 6.56 12.70 -9.31
C ILE A 140 7.27 13.24 -10.55
N GLY A 141 6.87 14.42 -11.01
CA GLY A 141 7.51 15.07 -12.16
C GLY A 141 8.80 15.80 -11.78
N GLY A 142 9.88 15.63 -12.53
CA GLY A 142 11.08 16.49 -12.42
C GLY A 142 10.81 17.92 -12.89
N ARG A 143 9.82 18.10 -13.77
CA ARG A 143 9.30 19.41 -14.20
C ARG A 143 7.78 19.37 -14.46
N GLY A 144 7.18 20.53 -14.71
CA GLY A 144 5.79 20.63 -15.15
C GLY A 144 5.64 19.98 -16.53
N GLY A 145 4.58 19.20 -16.72
CA GLY A 145 4.36 18.44 -17.97
C GLY A 145 5.39 17.33 -18.23
N ALA A 146 6.03 16.81 -17.17
CA ALA A 146 6.96 15.68 -17.31
C ALA A 146 6.27 14.38 -17.74
N GLY A 147 4.98 14.20 -17.41
CA GLY A 147 4.21 12.98 -17.66
C GLY A 147 4.04 12.07 -16.43
N ALA A 148 4.17 12.62 -15.22
CA ALA A 148 4.01 11.88 -13.96
C ALA A 148 2.61 11.27 -13.83
N SER A 149 1.56 12.07 -13.94
CA SER A 149 0.16 11.61 -13.91
C SER A 149 -0.14 10.56 -14.98
N THR A 150 0.42 10.72 -16.19
CA THR A 150 0.30 9.73 -17.27
C THR A 150 0.93 8.39 -16.90
N LEU A 151 2.14 8.42 -16.34
CA LEU A 151 2.81 7.21 -15.89
C LEU A 151 2.09 6.58 -14.68
N ALA A 152 1.59 7.39 -13.74
CA ALA A 152 0.81 6.90 -12.60
C ALA A 152 -0.46 6.15 -13.05
N CYS A 153 -1.21 6.70 -14.01
CA CYS A 153 -2.34 6.03 -14.63
C CYS A 153 -1.91 4.74 -15.34
N ALA A 154 -0.85 4.77 -16.14
CA ALA A 154 -0.39 3.61 -16.90
C ALA A 154 0.10 2.46 -16.01
N LEU A 155 0.82 2.77 -14.93
CA LEU A 155 1.22 1.80 -13.90
C LEU A 155 0.00 1.15 -13.27
N SER A 156 -1.02 1.95 -12.94
CA SER A 156 -2.23 1.47 -12.28
C SER A 156 -3.10 0.61 -13.19
N VAL A 157 -3.35 1.07 -14.43
CA VAL A 157 -4.11 0.31 -15.43
C VAL A 157 -3.40 -1.00 -15.77
N THR A 158 -2.07 -0.97 -15.88
CA THR A 158 -1.28 -2.18 -16.11
C THR A 158 -1.39 -3.16 -14.95
N ALA A 159 -1.18 -2.71 -13.70
CA ALA A 159 -1.31 -3.58 -12.52
C ALA A 159 -2.70 -4.22 -12.40
N ALA A 160 -3.77 -3.44 -12.59
CA ALA A 160 -5.13 -3.93 -12.55
C ALA A 160 -5.41 -4.97 -13.65
N ARG A 161 -4.85 -4.77 -14.85
CA ARG A 161 -4.96 -5.73 -15.96
C ARG A 161 -4.22 -7.03 -15.68
N GLU A 162 -3.09 -6.99 -14.99
CA GLU A 162 -2.37 -8.19 -14.53
C GLU A 162 -3.06 -8.87 -13.32
N GLY A 163 -4.26 -8.42 -12.93
CA GLY A 163 -5.08 -9.03 -11.88
C GLY A 163 -4.69 -8.62 -10.45
N LEU A 164 -3.84 -7.62 -10.30
CA LEU A 164 -3.49 -7.08 -8.97
C LEU A 164 -4.62 -6.17 -8.47
N ARG A 165 -4.92 -6.23 -7.17
CA ARG A 165 -5.70 -5.18 -6.52
C ARG A 165 -4.93 -3.87 -6.69
N THR A 166 -5.57 -2.84 -7.23
CA THR A 166 -4.91 -1.56 -7.52
C THR A 166 -5.75 -0.39 -7.08
N LEU A 167 -5.12 0.56 -6.38
CA LEU A 167 -5.68 1.84 -6.00
C LEU A 167 -4.77 2.97 -6.49
N LEU A 168 -5.35 3.95 -7.19
CA LEU A 168 -4.67 5.16 -7.66
C LEU A 168 -5.12 6.35 -6.81
N VAL A 169 -4.17 7.06 -6.19
CA VAL A 169 -4.40 8.25 -5.39
C VAL A 169 -3.81 9.47 -6.10
N ASP A 170 -4.63 10.48 -6.30
CA ASP A 170 -4.24 11.79 -6.84
C ASP A 170 -3.87 12.74 -5.70
N ALA A 171 -2.59 13.00 -5.45
CA ALA A 171 -2.18 13.93 -4.41
C ALA A 171 -2.00 15.38 -4.91
N ASP A 172 -2.28 15.67 -6.19
CA ASP A 172 -2.12 17.01 -6.78
C ASP A 172 -3.49 17.71 -6.95
N PRO A 173 -3.91 18.59 -6.01
CA PRO A 173 -5.17 19.33 -6.12
C PRO A 173 -5.26 20.21 -7.38
N LEU A 174 -4.12 20.53 -8.00
CA LEU A 174 -4.05 21.41 -9.18
C LEU A 174 -3.84 20.62 -10.48
N GLY A 175 -3.84 19.28 -10.43
CA GLY A 175 -3.55 18.39 -11.56
C GLY A 175 -4.71 18.19 -12.53
N GLY A 176 -5.89 18.73 -12.26
CA GLY A 176 -7.09 18.58 -13.10
C GLY A 176 -7.86 17.28 -12.90
N GLY A 177 -7.44 16.45 -11.94
CA GLY A 177 -8.07 15.21 -11.52
C GLY A 177 -7.77 14.01 -12.41
N LEU A 178 -7.15 12.97 -11.84
CA LEU A 178 -6.83 11.71 -12.54
C LEU A 178 -8.02 10.96 -13.12
N ASP A 179 -9.23 11.17 -12.58
CA ASP A 179 -10.44 10.56 -13.13
C ASP A 179 -10.73 11.02 -14.57
N VAL A 180 -10.39 12.25 -14.96
CA VAL A 180 -10.49 12.72 -16.35
C VAL A 180 -9.51 11.99 -17.26
N LEU A 181 -8.28 11.77 -16.81
CA LEU A 181 -7.28 11.02 -17.59
C LEU A 181 -7.68 9.54 -17.78
N LEU A 182 -8.53 9.03 -16.90
CA LEU A 182 -9.11 7.69 -16.99
C LEU A 182 -10.49 7.66 -17.66
N GLY A 183 -11.06 8.80 -18.05
CA GLY A 183 -12.40 8.91 -18.65
C GLY A 183 -13.55 8.52 -17.69
N GLY A 184 -13.37 8.83 -16.41
CA GLY A 184 -14.26 8.47 -15.31
C GLY A 184 -14.82 9.65 -14.53
N GLU A 185 -14.81 10.86 -15.11
CA GLU A 185 -15.28 12.09 -14.47
C GLU A 185 -16.76 12.03 -14.04
N ALA A 186 -17.58 11.22 -14.73
CA ALA A 186 -18.99 11.01 -14.41
C ALA A 186 -19.22 9.79 -13.50
N THR A 187 -18.17 9.07 -13.09
CA THR A 187 -18.29 7.84 -12.31
C THR A 187 -18.53 8.16 -10.84
N GLU A 188 -19.61 7.58 -10.30
CA GLU A 188 -20.02 7.71 -8.91
C GLU A 188 -18.95 7.20 -7.92
N GLY A 189 -18.92 7.82 -6.74
CA GLY A 189 -18.01 7.49 -5.64
C GLY A 189 -17.40 8.73 -4.99
N LEU A 190 -16.87 8.55 -3.78
CA LEU A 190 -16.28 9.63 -2.99
C LEU A 190 -14.97 10.13 -3.61
N ARG A 191 -14.73 11.44 -3.43
CA ARG A 191 -13.52 12.17 -3.82
C ARG A 191 -12.88 12.80 -2.58
N TRP A 192 -11.71 13.42 -2.72
CA TRP A 192 -10.97 14.02 -1.59
C TRP A 192 -11.79 14.85 -0.60
N PRO A 193 -12.75 15.69 -1.02
CA PRO A 193 -13.50 16.52 -0.07
C PRO A 193 -14.32 15.72 0.95
N ALA A 194 -14.77 14.52 0.58
CA ALA A 194 -15.45 13.61 1.50
C ALA A 194 -14.52 13.09 2.62
N PHE A 195 -13.21 13.10 2.39
CA PHE A 195 -12.21 12.62 3.33
C PHE A 195 -11.48 13.75 4.07
N ALA A 196 -11.68 15.02 3.72
CA ALA A 196 -11.00 16.15 4.34
C ALA A 196 -11.23 16.25 5.86
N GLY A 197 -12.39 15.80 6.34
CA GLY A 197 -12.73 15.73 7.77
C GLY A 197 -12.22 14.46 8.49
N SER A 198 -11.59 13.53 7.78
CA SER A 198 -11.17 12.25 8.35
C SER A 198 -10.07 12.47 9.39
N ARG A 199 -10.42 12.20 10.65
CA ARG A 199 -9.49 12.17 11.78
C ARG A 199 -9.58 10.78 12.39
N GLY A 200 -8.51 9.98 12.24
CA GLY A 200 -8.44 8.62 12.80
C GLY A 200 -8.48 7.50 11.75
N ARG A 201 -8.78 6.28 12.21
CA ARG A 201 -8.71 5.07 11.38
C ARG A 201 -9.83 5.04 10.34
N LEU A 202 -9.46 4.93 9.07
CA LEU A 202 -10.37 4.62 7.97
C LEU A 202 -10.35 3.12 7.64
N GLY A 203 -11.49 2.44 7.64
CA GLY A 203 -11.56 1.04 7.24
C GLY A 203 -11.10 0.85 5.79
N SER A 204 -10.24 -0.14 5.51
CA SER A 204 -9.64 -0.31 4.18
C SER A 204 -10.69 -0.72 3.14
N GLY A 205 -11.57 -1.65 3.51
CA GLY A 205 -12.70 -2.07 2.67
C GLY A 205 -13.70 -0.93 2.40
N ALA A 206 -14.08 -0.20 3.45
CA ALA A 206 -14.98 0.94 3.34
C ALA A 206 -14.41 2.05 2.43
N LEU A 207 -13.11 2.34 2.55
CA LEU A 207 -12.42 3.26 1.64
C LEU A 207 -12.58 2.77 0.21
N GLU A 208 -12.11 1.56 -0.13
CA GLU A 208 -12.17 1.04 -1.50
C GLU A 208 -13.59 0.99 -2.10
N GLU A 209 -14.57 0.54 -1.32
CA GLU A 209 -15.96 0.41 -1.77
C GLU A 209 -16.59 1.77 -2.06
N SER A 210 -16.19 2.79 -1.30
CA SER A 210 -16.68 4.17 -1.49
C SER A 210 -16.06 4.87 -2.70
N LEU A 211 -14.91 4.39 -3.21
CA LEU A 211 -14.20 5.01 -4.32
C LEU A 211 -14.75 4.56 -5.69
N PRO A 212 -14.70 5.44 -6.71
CA PRO A 212 -14.95 5.07 -8.10
C PRO A 212 -14.14 3.84 -8.53
N LYS A 213 -14.80 2.95 -9.27
CA LYS A 213 -14.15 1.83 -9.96
C LYS A 213 -14.01 2.14 -11.44
N LEU A 214 -12.78 2.19 -11.93
CA LEU A 214 -12.46 2.47 -13.34
C LEU A 214 -11.42 1.45 -13.80
N HIS A 215 -11.61 0.81 -14.96
CA HIS A 215 -10.59 -0.10 -15.54
C HIS A 215 -10.07 -1.17 -14.56
N SER A 216 -10.96 -1.71 -13.71
CA SER A 216 -10.63 -2.67 -12.64
C SER A 216 -9.76 -2.14 -11.48
N LEU A 217 -9.47 -0.85 -11.41
CA LEU A 217 -8.84 -0.19 -10.25
C LEU A 217 -9.82 0.72 -9.48
N ARG A 218 -9.45 1.08 -8.24
CA ARG A 218 -10.09 2.13 -7.45
C ARG A 218 -9.33 3.44 -7.59
N VAL A 219 -10.02 4.57 -7.65
CA VAL A 219 -9.39 5.88 -7.85
C VAL A 219 -9.88 6.87 -6.79
N LEU A 220 -8.95 7.46 -6.04
CA LEU A 220 -9.22 8.65 -5.24
C LEU A 220 -8.66 9.86 -5.98
N SER A 221 -9.55 10.69 -6.52
CA SER A 221 -9.21 11.94 -7.19
C SER A 221 -9.83 13.15 -6.51
N TRP A 222 -9.45 14.35 -6.95
CA TRP A 222 -10.08 15.60 -6.57
C TRP A 222 -11.42 15.74 -7.30
N ASP A 223 -12.41 16.35 -6.65
CA ASP A 223 -13.61 16.79 -7.36
C ASP A 223 -13.35 18.16 -8.02
N ARG A 224 -14.40 18.78 -8.58
CA ARG A 224 -14.32 20.07 -9.27
C ARG A 224 -14.87 21.20 -8.39
N GLY A 225 -14.90 20.98 -7.08
CA GLY A 225 -15.30 21.96 -6.08
C GLY A 225 -14.12 22.81 -5.60
N ASP A 226 -14.36 23.58 -4.54
CA ASP A 226 -13.41 24.58 -4.02
C ASP A 226 -12.33 23.99 -3.08
N CYS A 227 -12.36 22.69 -2.82
CA CYS A 227 -11.40 22.05 -1.93
C CYS A 227 -10.07 21.84 -2.66
N LEU A 228 -9.06 22.64 -2.29
CA LEU A 228 -7.73 22.62 -2.91
C LEU A 228 -6.64 22.09 -1.98
N ALA A 229 -7.01 21.60 -0.80
CA ALA A 229 -6.07 21.03 0.16
C ALA A 229 -6.78 20.05 1.08
N VAL A 230 -6.07 18.98 1.47
CA VAL A 230 -6.50 18.05 2.50
C VAL A 230 -5.52 18.09 3.66
N PRO A 231 -6.00 18.02 4.93
CA PRO A 231 -5.10 18.01 6.08
C PRO A 231 -4.12 16.82 6.02
N PRO A 232 -2.88 16.97 6.54
CA PRO A 232 -1.89 15.88 6.55
C PRO A 232 -2.42 14.60 7.23
N GLN A 233 -3.27 14.74 8.25
CA GLN A 233 -3.89 13.62 8.95
C GLN A 233 -4.84 12.83 8.05
N ALA A 234 -5.56 13.51 7.14
CA ALA A 234 -6.44 12.86 6.17
C ALA A 234 -5.63 12.08 5.12
N MET A 235 -4.56 12.68 4.60
CA MET A 235 -3.60 11.98 3.70
C MET A 235 -3.01 10.74 4.38
N ARG A 236 -2.57 10.89 5.63
CA ARG A 236 -2.05 9.77 6.43
C ARG A 236 -3.07 8.65 6.57
N ALA A 237 -4.30 8.98 6.99
CA ALA A 237 -5.35 8.00 7.21
C ALA A 237 -5.77 7.27 5.92
N VAL A 238 -5.89 8.00 4.81
CA VAL A 238 -6.27 7.44 3.50
C VAL A 238 -5.20 6.49 2.99
N LEU A 239 -3.93 6.88 2.99
CA LEU A 239 -2.85 6.02 2.51
C LEU A 239 -2.63 4.80 3.42
N ALA A 240 -2.71 4.98 4.74
CA ALA A 240 -2.65 3.86 5.67
C ALA A 240 -3.78 2.85 5.38
N ALA A 241 -5.00 3.33 5.14
CA ALA A 241 -6.11 2.48 4.75
C ALA A 241 -5.92 1.83 3.37
N ALA A 242 -5.45 2.56 2.37
CA ALA A 242 -5.22 2.05 1.02
C ALA A 242 -4.19 0.91 0.98
N ARG A 243 -3.18 0.95 1.88
CA ARG A 243 -2.08 0.00 1.93
C ARG A 243 -2.43 -1.34 2.60
N ARG A 244 -3.52 -1.44 3.36
CA ARG A 244 -3.80 -2.63 4.19
C ARG A 244 -4.22 -3.89 3.41
N ARG A 245 -4.80 -3.79 2.23
CA ARG A 245 -5.42 -4.95 1.55
C ARG A 245 -4.54 -5.62 0.48
N GLY A 246 -3.21 -5.49 0.59
CA GLY A 246 -2.26 -6.02 -0.39
C GLY A 246 -2.44 -5.40 -1.78
N GLY A 247 -1.79 -5.99 -2.80
CA GLY A 247 -1.81 -5.46 -4.15
C GLY A 247 -0.89 -4.24 -4.33
N THR A 248 -1.35 -3.24 -5.06
CA THR A 248 -0.58 -2.04 -5.41
C THR A 248 -1.35 -0.76 -5.08
N VAL A 249 -0.62 0.24 -4.61
CA VAL A 249 -1.11 1.62 -4.48
C VAL A 249 -0.18 2.51 -5.29
N VAL A 250 -0.73 3.30 -6.20
CA VAL A 250 0.03 4.29 -6.96
C VAL A 250 -0.41 5.68 -6.52
N VAL A 251 0.55 6.55 -6.20
CA VAL A 251 0.28 7.92 -5.74
C VAL A 251 0.87 8.89 -6.76
N ASP A 252 0.02 9.68 -7.42
CA ASP A 252 0.47 10.79 -8.27
C ASP A 252 0.76 12.01 -7.39
N LEU A 253 2.01 12.45 -7.36
CA LEU A 253 2.48 13.47 -6.43
C LEU A 253 2.72 14.82 -7.12
N PRO A 254 2.31 15.93 -6.48
CA PRO A 254 2.73 17.25 -6.92
C PRO A 254 4.22 17.45 -6.64
N ARG A 255 4.83 18.42 -7.33
CA ARG A 255 6.26 18.75 -7.16
C ARG A 255 6.56 19.56 -5.92
N ARG A 256 5.57 20.28 -5.40
CA ARG A 256 5.69 21.06 -4.18
C ARG A 256 5.47 20.12 -3.01
N ILE A 257 6.48 19.97 -2.16
CA ILE A 257 6.38 19.18 -0.94
C ILE A 257 5.83 20.11 0.15
N ASP A 258 4.57 19.92 0.50
CA ASP A 258 3.96 20.44 1.71
C ASP A 258 3.81 19.31 2.75
N ASP A 259 3.19 19.61 3.89
CA ASP A 259 3.01 18.64 4.97
C ASP A 259 2.17 17.42 4.54
N GLY A 260 1.19 17.60 3.66
CA GLY A 260 0.38 16.49 3.14
C GLY A 260 1.19 15.59 2.23
N VAL A 261 1.97 16.17 1.32
CA VAL A 261 2.87 15.43 0.43
C VAL A 261 3.97 14.73 1.23
N ALA A 262 4.48 15.33 2.31
CA ALA A 262 5.44 14.68 3.20
C ALA A 262 4.85 13.41 3.85
N GLU A 263 3.59 13.45 4.29
CA GLU A 263 2.87 12.26 4.79
C GLU A 263 2.67 11.18 3.72
N ALA A 264 2.47 11.60 2.47
CA ALA A 264 2.40 10.67 1.35
C ALA A 264 3.75 9.99 1.11
N LEU A 265 4.82 10.78 1.00
CA LEU A 265 6.19 10.31 0.78
C LEU A 265 6.65 9.34 1.88
N ALA A 266 6.30 9.60 3.14
CA ALA A 266 6.65 8.75 4.28
C ALA A 266 6.02 7.34 4.24
N GLN A 267 5.00 7.14 3.41
CA GLN A 267 4.28 5.86 3.29
C GLN A 267 4.55 5.13 1.96
N LEU A 268 5.42 5.68 1.11
CA LEU A 268 5.82 5.02 -0.13
C LEU A 268 6.91 3.98 0.12
N ASP A 269 6.87 2.92 -0.66
CA ASP A 269 7.94 1.93 -0.70
C ASP A 269 8.98 2.32 -1.78
N VAL A 270 8.52 2.85 -2.93
CA VAL A 270 9.36 3.29 -4.06
C VAL A 270 8.82 4.59 -4.66
N GLY A 271 9.71 5.48 -5.09
CA GLY A 271 9.37 6.70 -5.84
C GLY A 271 9.94 6.68 -7.26
N ILE A 272 9.19 7.20 -8.21
CA ILE A 272 9.62 7.38 -9.61
C ILE A 272 9.59 8.86 -9.95
N LEU A 273 10.78 9.41 -10.21
CA LEU A 273 10.95 10.76 -10.73
C LEU A 273 10.94 10.73 -12.27
N VAL A 274 9.89 11.28 -12.88
CA VAL A 274 9.75 11.36 -14.33
C VAL A 274 10.45 12.58 -14.87
N VAL A 275 11.46 12.40 -15.73
CA VAL A 275 12.34 13.49 -16.18
C VAL A 275 12.44 13.51 -17.70
N PRO A 276 11.92 14.55 -18.39
CA PRO A 276 12.22 14.78 -19.79
C PRO A 276 13.73 14.93 -20.01
N ALA A 277 14.27 14.35 -21.08
CA ALA A 277 15.69 14.37 -21.41
C ALA A 277 16.15 15.72 -22.00
N GLU A 278 15.94 16.78 -21.22
CA GLU A 278 16.28 18.17 -21.55
C GLU A 278 17.09 18.76 -20.39
N LEU A 279 18.13 19.55 -20.67
CA LEU A 279 19.01 20.10 -19.63
C LEU A 279 18.27 20.87 -18.52
N ARG A 280 17.27 21.68 -18.90
CA ARG A 280 16.45 22.43 -17.94
C ARG A 280 15.58 21.51 -17.08
N ALA A 281 15.09 20.41 -17.65
CA ALA A 281 14.31 19.42 -16.92
C ALA A 281 15.18 18.68 -15.91
N VAL A 282 16.42 18.31 -16.28
CA VAL A 282 17.40 17.71 -15.35
C VAL A 282 17.74 18.66 -14.22
N ALA A 283 18.00 19.94 -14.52
CA ALA A 283 18.28 20.94 -13.48
C ALA A 283 17.13 21.12 -12.49
N ALA A 284 15.88 21.15 -12.97
CA ALA A 284 14.69 21.19 -12.11
C ALA A 284 14.52 19.88 -11.31
N ALA A 285 14.72 18.74 -11.96
CA ALA A 285 14.62 17.42 -11.34
C ALA A 285 15.63 17.23 -10.21
N ARG A 286 16.84 17.80 -10.29
CA ARG A 286 17.81 17.78 -9.17
C ARG A 286 17.24 18.40 -7.89
N GLN A 287 16.51 19.50 -8.01
CA GLN A 287 15.91 20.18 -6.85
C GLN A 287 14.78 19.32 -6.26
N VAL A 288 13.92 18.76 -7.12
CA VAL A 288 12.84 17.86 -6.68
C VAL A 288 13.42 16.62 -6.01
N ALA A 289 14.42 15.97 -6.61
CA ALA A 289 15.09 14.79 -6.07
C ALA A 289 15.72 15.08 -4.70
N SER A 290 16.38 16.24 -4.54
CA SER A 290 16.97 16.63 -3.26
C SER A 290 15.93 16.72 -2.16
N ALA A 291 14.77 17.31 -2.45
CA ALA A 291 13.70 17.47 -1.46
C ALA A 291 13.01 16.13 -1.14
N VAL A 292 12.72 15.30 -2.15
CA VAL A 292 12.08 13.99 -1.98
C VAL A 292 12.96 13.03 -1.18
N ARG A 293 14.27 13.01 -1.44
CA ARG A 293 15.24 12.13 -0.73
C ARG A 293 15.43 12.47 0.74
N MET A 294 14.92 13.61 1.22
CA MET A 294 14.87 13.90 2.66
C MET A 294 13.89 12.99 3.41
N VAL A 295 12.91 12.40 2.70
CA VAL A 295 11.85 11.58 3.28
C VAL A 295 11.89 10.16 2.71
N LEU A 296 11.98 10.03 1.38
CA LEU A 296 11.92 8.75 0.68
C LEU A 296 13.33 8.23 0.34
N ARG A 297 13.65 7.02 0.79
CA ARG A 297 14.97 6.40 0.57
C ARG A 297 15.14 5.84 -0.84
N ASP A 298 14.14 5.13 -1.35
CA ASP A 298 14.17 4.52 -2.68
C ASP A 298 13.49 5.43 -3.70
N LEU A 299 14.28 6.33 -4.29
CA LEU A 299 13.86 7.17 -5.41
C LEU A 299 14.61 6.73 -6.66
N ARG A 300 13.87 6.48 -7.74
CA ARG A 300 14.40 6.05 -9.04
C ARG A 300 13.99 7.05 -10.11
N VAL A 301 14.68 7.06 -11.26
CA VAL A 301 14.38 7.96 -12.37
C VAL A 301 13.80 7.19 -13.56
N ALA A 302 12.73 7.73 -14.15
CA ALA A 302 12.23 7.31 -15.45
C ALA A 302 12.37 8.47 -16.43
N VAL A 303 13.07 8.23 -17.54
CA VAL A 303 13.47 9.30 -18.47
C VAL A 303 12.48 9.34 -19.63
N ARG A 304 12.07 10.52 -20.08
CA ARG A 304 11.16 10.67 -21.21
C ARG A 304 11.85 11.38 -22.36
N GLY A 305 11.82 10.78 -23.54
CA GLY A 305 12.29 11.42 -24.77
C GLY A 305 11.42 12.59 -25.26
N PRO A 306 11.86 13.28 -26.33
CA PRO A 306 13.11 13.05 -27.06
C PRO A 306 14.35 13.50 -26.28
N TYR A 307 15.50 12.90 -26.59
CA TYR A 307 16.77 13.19 -25.93
C TYR A 307 17.48 14.40 -26.55
N ALA A 308 17.91 15.33 -25.70
CA ALA A 308 18.88 16.35 -26.10
C ALA A 308 20.24 15.69 -26.43
N PRO A 309 21.04 16.26 -27.35
CA PRO A 309 22.34 15.71 -27.72
C PRO A 309 23.23 15.48 -26.49
N GLY A 310 23.74 14.25 -26.34
CA GLY A 310 24.61 13.87 -25.23
C GLY A 310 23.91 13.70 -23.88
N LEU A 311 22.58 13.72 -23.83
CA LEU A 311 21.78 13.57 -22.61
C LEU A 311 20.85 12.37 -22.73
N ASP A 312 21.42 11.16 -22.86
CA ASP A 312 20.65 9.91 -22.85
C ASP A 312 20.13 9.57 -21.44
N ASP A 313 19.34 8.50 -21.33
CA ASP A 313 18.72 8.07 -20.07
C ASP A 313 19.73 7.76 -18.96
N ARG A 314 20.85 7.12 -19.33
CA ARG A 314 21.96 6.81 -18.42
C ARG A 314 22.65 8.08 -17.94
N GLU A 315 22.86 9.05 -18.81
CA GLU A 315 23.46 10.33 -18.45
C GLU A 315 22.54 11.13 -17.53
N VAL A 316 21.23 11.15 -17.80
CA VAL A 316 20.25 11.77 -16.89
C VAL A 316 20.29 11.10 -15.52
N ALA A 317 20.28 9.77 -15.46
CA ALA A 317 20.37 9.03 -14.20
C ALA A 317 21.67 9.32 -13.43
N ARG A 318 22.80 9.39 -14.15
CA ARG A 318 24.10 9.76 -13.59
C ARG A 318 24.09 11.17 -12.98
N LEU A 319 23.54 12.16 -13.70
CA LEU A 319 23.48 13.55 -13.27
C LEU A 319 22.56 13.77 -12.05
N LEU A 320 21.56 12.91 -11.87
CA LEU A 320 20.63 12.94 -10.74
C LEU A 320 21.08 12.07 -9.56
N GLU A 321 22.06 11.18 -9.77
CA GLU A 321 22.51 10.17 -8.82
C GLU A 321 21.35 9.27 -8.36
N LEU A 322 20.55 8.81 -9.33
CA LEU A 322 19.38 7.96 -9.07
C LEU A 322 19.46 6.67 -9.91
N PRO A 323 18.98 5.52 -9.38
CA PRO A 323 18.78 4.31 -10.16
C PRO A 323 17.84 4.55 -11.34
N LEU A 324 18.19 4.03 -12.51
CA LEU A 324 17.39 4.15 -13.73
C LEU A 324 16.32 3.05 -13.79
N VAL A 325 15.06 3.44 -13.93
CA VAL A 325 13.95 2.53 -14.26
C VAL A 325 13.94 2.22 -15.76
N GLY A 326 14.20 3.24 -16.58
CA GLY A 326 14.27 3.14 -18.05
C GLY A 326 13.65 4.34 -18.74
N GLU A 327 13.51 4.24 -20.07
CA GLU A 327 12.84 5.24 -20.90
C GLU A 327 11.32 5.02 -20.91
N VAL A 328 10.55 6.05 -20.55
CA VAL A 328 9.08 6.07 -20.64
C VAL A 328 8.66 6.24 -22.09
N PRO A 329 8.01 5.22 -22.71
CA PRO A 329 7.60 5.31 -24.10
C PRO A 329 6.46 6.30 -24.30
N VAL A 330 6.44 6.98 -25.45
CA VAL A 330 5.35 7.87 -25.83
C VAL A 330 4.23 7.09 -26.51
N GLU A 331 3.01 7.16 -25.97
CA GLU A 331 1.82 6.67 -26.67
C GLU A 331 1.21 7.79 -27.53
N SER A 332 1.26 7.62 -28.85
CA SER A 332 0.72 8.61 -29.81
C SER A 332 -0.77 8.88 -29.63
N GLY A 333 -1.55 7.89 -29.17
CA GLY A 333 -2.97 8.06 -28.85
C GLY A 333 -3.23 9.04 -27.70
N LEU A 334 -2.27 9.22 -26.78
CA LEU A 334 -2.36 10.20 -25.69
C LEU A 334 -2.01 11.62 -26.15
N LEU A 335 -1.32 11.76 -27.29
CA LEU A 335 -1.05 13.07 -27.90
C LEU A 335 -2.28 13.64 -28.61
N ARG A 336 -3.37 12.86 -28.75
CA ARG A 336 -4.64 13.26 -29.38
C ARG A 336 -5.85 12.93 -28.47
N PRO A 337 -6.04 13.69 -27.37
CA PRO A 337 -7.05 13.37 -26.35
C PRO A 337 -8.50 13.34 -26.86
N HIS A 338 -8.80 14.08 -27.94
CA HIS A 338 -10.14 14.13 -28.52
C HIS A 338 -10.53 12.88 -29.33
N GLU A 339 -9.57 12.03 -29.70
CA GLU A 339 -9.80 10.85 -30.55
C GLU A 339 -9.81 9.52 -29.76
N SER A 340 -9.24 9.49 -28.56
CA SER A 340 -9.08 8.26 -27.77
C SER A 340 -9.69 8.39 -26.37
N LYS A 341 -10.72 7.57 -26.09
CA LYS A 341 -11.28 7.36 -24.75
C LYS A 341 -10.49 6.35 -23.91
N SER A 342 -9.39 5.82 -24.44
CA SER A 342 -8.61 4.77 -23.78
C SER A 342 -7.65 5.41 -22.76
N PRO A 343 -7.56 4.90 -21.52
CA PRO A 343 -6.63 5.42 -20.54
C PRO A 343 -5.17 5.11 -20.93
N PRO A 344 -4.18 5.83 -20.35
CA PRO A 344 -2.76 5.50 -20.53
C PRO A 344 -2.47 4.02 -20.22
N GLY A 345 -1.73 3.35 -21.10
CA GLY A 345 -1.39 1.93 -20.92
C GLY A 345 -2.54 0.94 -21.17
N ALA A 346 -3.68 1.40 -21.70
CA ALA A 346 -4.82 0.53 -22.06
C ALA A 346 -4.44 -0.56 -23.07
N VAL A 347 -3.54 -0.25 -24.00
CA VAL A 347 -3.11 -1.19 -25.03
C VAL A 347 -2.19 -2.25 -24.41
N GLY A 348 -2.75 -3.43 -24.14
CA GLY A 348 -2.09 -4.61 -23.55
C GLY A 348 -0.65 -4.88 -23.96
N ARG A 349 -0.39 -4.74 -25.27
CA ARG A 349 0.89 -5.03 -25.93
C ARG A 349 1.67 -3.76 -26.32
N GLY A 350 1.14 -2.59 -25.96
CA GLY A 350 1.73 -1.30 -26.22
C GLY A 350 3.03 -1.10 -25.44
N PRO A 351 3.91 -0.20 -25.89
CA PRO A 351 5.23 -0.02 -25.30
C PRO A 351 5.14 0.50 -23.85
N LEU A 352 4.21 1.42 -23.55
CA LEU A 352 4.03 1.94 -22.20
C LEU A 352 3.50 0.87 -21.24
N ALA A 353 2.55 0.04 -21.68
CA ALA A 353 2.07 -1.09 -20.90
C ALA A 353 3.17 -2.13 -20.63
N ARG A 354 4.08 -2.37 -21.58
CA ARG A 354 5.24 -3.25 -21.39
C ARG A 354 6.22 -2.68 -20.37
N PHE A 355 6.57 -1.40 -20.50
CA PHE A 355 7.41 -0.68 -19.53
C PHE A 355 6.83 -0.79 -18.11
N CYS A 356 5.51 -0.56 -17.96
CA CYS A 356 4.85 -0.67 -16.65
C CYS A 356 4.84 -2.11 -16.11
N ARG A 357 4.68 -3.12 -16.98
CA ARG A 357 4.71 -4.54 -16.57
C ARG A 357 6.09 -4.94 -16.07
N GLU A 358 7.14 -4.59 -16.83
CA GLU A 358 8.53 -4.85 -16.45
C GLU A 358 8.85 -4.18 -15.11
N PHE A 359 8.42 -2.93 -14.91
CA PHE A 359 8.56 -2.27 -13.61
C PHE A 359 7.90 -3.07 -12.47
N TRP A 360 6.64 -3.48 -12.63
CA TRP A 360 5.93 -4.23 -11.58
C TRP A 360 6.55 -5.60 -11.31
N GLU A 361 7.00 -6.32 -12.34
CA GLU A 361 7.70 -7.61 -12.17
C GLU A 361 8.93 -7.46 -11.28
N HIS A 362 9.78 -6.46 -11.55
CA HIS A 362 10.99 -6.21 -10.75
C HIS A 362 10.64 -5.73 -9.33
N ALA A 363 9.76 -4.73 -9.21
CA ALA A 363 9.43 -4.14 -7.91
C ALA A 363 8.72 -5.14 -6.97
N LEU A 364 7.87 -6.03 -7.51
CA LEU A 364 7.23 -7.09 -6.72
C LEU A 364 8.21 -8.20 -6.32
N LEU A 365 9.22 -8.50 -7.13
CA LEU A 365 10.28 -9.44 -6.76
C LEU A 365 11.14 -8.88 -5.63
N GLU A 366 11.55 -7.61 -5.72
CA GLU A 366 12.30 -6.90 -4.68
C GLU A 366 11.52 -6.86 -3.36
N ALA A 367 10.24 -6.47 -3.42
CA ALA A 367 9.36 -6.42 -2.24
C ALA A 367 9.09 -7.80 -1.63
N ARG A 368 9.29 -8.90 -2.36
CA ARG A 368 9.19 -10.26 -1.82
C ARG A 368 10.46 -10.72 -1.11
N ALA A 369 11.61 -10.16 -1.49
CA ALA A 369 12.92 -10.50 -0.96
C ALA A 369 13.31 -9.69 0.30
N ALA A 370 12.76 -8.48 0.45
CA ALA A 370 12.82 -7.67 1.67
C ALA A 370 11.88 -8.21 2.77
#